data_AF-L7LHH9-F1
#
_entry.id   AF-L7LHH9-F1
#
_cell.length_a   1.000
_cell.length_b   1.000
_cell.length_c   1.000
_cell.angle_alpha   90.00
_cell.angle_beta   90.00
_cell.angle_gamma   90.00
#
_symmetry.space_group_name_H-M   'P 1'
#
loop_
_entity.id
_entity.type
_entity.pdbx_description
1 polymer ?
#
loop_
_entity_poly.entity_id
_entity_poly.type
_entity_poly.pdbx_seq_one_letter_code
_entity_poly.pdbx_strand_id
1 'polypeptide(L)'
;MSSNEERRDAARRKLEERLESERRAARQRRITIISVCSVVVLAAVAVGGYFYYRHWDDQRHTECTYTKTPNDLDQQLKSLEEQLKTAPADQKAKGEQYIAFMREGAGKLRTSPMPESRTLNTGTVGWTLDTNLGQVPITLDRSEAPCNVNAIVSLSDNHYYDGTDCHRLAQSDQLHILQCGDPTRTGAGAPGWSSPDENPTNLKEGEISPQMLQMGMTPPVVYPRGTVAIANRNDEQNGVANTGSAQFFIVTKDTQLTPTLAVVGKVDDAGMKIIDKVVAGGIDPGPIGTDTNGFPKTPLQIKSTSITE
;
A
#
# COMPACT_ATOMS: atom_id res chain seq x y z
N MET A 1 75.70 -67.10 10.05
CA MET A 1 75.67 -65.75 10.63
C MET A 1 75.52 -64.79 9.48
N SER A 2 74.41 -64.04 9.38
CA SER A 2 74.20 -63.05 8.31
C SER A 2 75.38 -62.07 8.28
N SER A 3 75.89 -61.73 7.11
CA SER A 3 77.02 -60.80 7.01
C SER A 3 76.63 -59.42 7.57
N ASN A 4 77.61 -58.63 8.01
CA ASN A 4 77.35 -57.24 8.43
C ASN A 4 76.67 -56.41 7.32
N GLU A 5 76.81 -56.83 6.07
CA GLU A 5 76.22 -56.19 4.89
C GLU A 5 74.72 -56.48 4.78
N GLU A 6 74.29 -57.75 4.93
CA GLU A 6 72.88 -58.14 4.89
C GLU A 6 72.06 -57.47 6.00
N ARG A 7 72.63 -57.32 7.19
CA ARG A 7 71.98 -56.61 8.32
C ARG A 7 71.79 -55.13 8.03
N ARG A 8 72.74 -54.53 7.30
CA ARG A 8 72.71 -53.11 6.94
C ARG A 8 71.70 -52.82 5.84
N ASP A 9 71.55 -53.72 4.88
CA ASP A 9 70.53 -53.62 3.84
C ASP A 9 69.12 -53.88 4.36
N ALA A 10 68.95 -54.87 5.26
CA ALA A 10 67.67 -55.08 5.93
C ALA A 10 67.28 -53.86 6.79
N ALA A 11 68.25 -53.23 7.47
CA ALA A 11 68.02 -51.99 8.21
C ALA A 11 67.67 -50.80 7.29
N ARG A 12 68.30 -50.69 6.12
CA ARG A 12 67.96 -49.68 5.09
C ARG A 12 66.54 -49.86 4.55
N ARG A 13 66.16 -51.06 4.14
CA ARG A 13 64.79 -51.34 3.64
C ARG A 13 63.74 -51.05 4.69
N LYS A 14 63.98 -51.46 5.94
CA LYS A 14 63.07 -51.19 7.06
C LYS A 14 62.97 -49.70 7.40
N LEU A 15 64.04 -48.94 7.21
CA LEU A 15 64.05 -47.48 7.34
C LEU A 15 63.28 -46.82 6.19
N GLU A 16 63.46 -47.28 4.95
CA GLU A 16 62.73 -46.81 3.77
C GLU A 16 61.23 -47.08 3.88
N GLU A 17 60.82 -48.27 4.31
CA GLU A 17 59.41 -48.61 4.55
C GLU A 17 58.78 -47.71 5.64
N ARG A 18 59.50 -47.44 6.74
CA ARG A 18 59.04 -46.49 7.76
C ARG A 18 58.88 -45.09 7.19
N LEU A 19 59.89 -44.58 6.49
CA LEU A 19 59.86 -43.25 5.87
C LEU A 19 58.74 -43.12 4.83
N GLU A 20 58.46 -44.17 4.05
CA GLU A 20 57.31 -44.19 3.14
C GLU A 20 55.97 -44.17 3.87
N SER A 21 55.84 -44.95 4.95
CA SER A 21 54.60 -44.98 5.76
C SER A 21 54.32 -43.61 6.40
N GLU A 22 55.37 -42.95 6.91
CA GLU A 22 55.28 -41.60 7.48
C GLU A 22 54.92 -40.56 6.41
N ARG A 23 55.53 -40.63 5.22
CA ARG A 23 55.18 -39.75 4.08
C ARG A 23 53.74 -39.96 3.61
N ARG A 24 53.26 -41.21 3.53
CA ARG A 24 51.86 -41.52 3.15
C ARG A 24 50.88 -40.97 4.20
N ALA A 25 51.13 -41.20 5.49
CA ALA A 25 50.31 -40.67 6.58
C ALA A 25 50.32 -39.13 6.63
N ALA A 26 51.48 -38.50 6.41
CA ALA A 26 51.59 -37.04 6.33
C ALA A 26 50.84 -36.47 5.13
N ARG A 27 50.92 -37.12 3.95
CA ARG A 27 50.16 -36.72 2.75
C ARG A 27 48.65 -36.88 2.95
N GLN A 28 48.21 -37.99 3.54
CA GLN A 28 46.80 -38.21 3.89
C GLN A 28 46.30 -37.16 4.89
N ARG A 29 47.05 -36.90 5.98
CA ARG A 29 46.71 -35.81 6.92
C ARG A 29 46.59 -34.46 6.22
N ARG A 30 47.55 -34.13 5.34
CA ARG A 30 47.54 -32.87 4.60
C ARG A 30 46.34 -32.77 3.66
N ILE A 31 46.02 -33.84 2.93
CA ILE A 31 44.82 -33.90 2.08
C ILE A 31 43.57 -33.75 2.93
N THR A 32 43.41 -34.52 4.01
CA THR A 32 42.24 -34.44 4.91
C THR A 32 42.06 -33.03 5.47
N ILE A 33 43.13 -32.39 5.95
CA ILE A 33 43.07 -31.01 6.45
C ILE A 33 42.61 -30.05 5.35
N ILE A 34 43.19 -30.14 4.15
CA ILE A 34 42.79 -29.29 3.01
C ILE A 34 41.32 -29.53 2.65
N SER A 35 40.87 -30.79 2.58
CA SER A 35 39.48 -31.14 2.27
C SER A 35 38.53 -30.57 3.31
N VAL A 36 38.82 -30.75 4.60
CA VAL A 36 38.00 -30.23 5.71
C VAL A 36 37.98 -28.71 5.68
N CYS A 37 39.14 -28.05 5.56
CA CYS A 37 39.22 -26.59 5.44
C CYS A 37 38.43 -26.08 4.23
N SER A 38 38.51 -26.76 3.08
CA SER A 38 37.76 -26.37 1.87
C SER A 38 36.25 -26.48 2.08
N VAL A 39 35.78 -27.58 2.69
CA VAL A 39 34.36 -27.75 3.03
C VAL A 39 33.89 -26.69 4.03
N VAL A 40 34.69 -26.39 5.06
CA VAL A 40 34.37 -25.36 6.05
C VAL A 40 34.29 -23.98 5.41
N VAL A 41 35.23 -23.63 4.53
CA VAL A 41 35.21 -22.34 3.81
C VAL A 41 33.98 -22.26 2.90
N LEU A 42 33.68 -23.31 2.13
CA LEU A 42 32.48 -23.34 1.27
C LEU A 42 31.20 -23.19 2.09
N ALA A 43 31.09 -23.89 3.23
CA ALA A 43 29.96 -23.75 4.14
C ALA A 43 29.86 -22.32 4.71
N ALA A 44 30.99 -21.72 5.12
CA ALA A 44 31.01 -20.34 5.61
C ALA A 44 30.60 -19.33 4.54
N VAL A 45 31.06 -19.50 3.29
CA VAL A 45 30.66 -18.64 2.15
C VAL A 45 29.17 -18.80 1.85
N ALA A 46 28.65 -20.02 1.83
CA ALA A 46 27.23 -20.27 1.58
C ALA A 46 26.34 -19.66 2.68
N VAL A 47 26.72 -19.83 3.95
CA VAL A 47 26.02 -19.24 5.10
C VAL A 47 26.10 -17.72 5.07
N GLY A 48 27.29 -17.16 4.84
CA GLY A 48 27.49 -15.71 4.73
C GLY A 48 26.69 -15.10 3.57
N GLY A 49 26.70 -15.75 2.40
CA GLY A 49 25.92 -15.35 1.24
C GLY A 49 24.40 -15.41 1.50
N TYR A 50 23.93 -16.44 2.20
CA TYR A 50 22.53 -16.55 2.61
C TYR A 50 22.10 -15.41 3.53
N PHE A 51 22.89 -15.10 4.58
CA PHE A 51 22.57 -14.00 5.49
C PHE A 51 22.66 -12.64 4.80
N TYR A 52 23.64 -12.45 3.91
CA TYR A 52 23.73 -11.23 3.10
C TYR A 52 22.51 -11.07 2.19
N TYR A 53 22.13 -12.12 1.46
CA TYR A 53 20.94 -12.11 0.61
C TYR A 53 19.68 -11.80 1.43
N ARG A 54 19.50 -12.46 2.57
CA ARG A 54 18.31 -12.24 3.41
C ARG A 54 18.27 -10.81 3.94
N HIS A 55 19.40 -10.29 4.39
CA HIS A 55 19.49 -8.90 4.84
C HIS A 55 19.17 -7.90 3.72
N TRP A 56 19.69 -8.12 2.52
CA TRP A 56 19.39 -7.30 1.34
C TRP A 56 17.92 -7.42 0.90
N ASP A 57 17.30 -8.59 1.06
CA ASP A 57 15.90 -8.83 0.75
C ASP A 57 14.97 -8.17 1.78
N ASP A 58 15.26 -8.33 3.07
CA ASP A 58 14.49 -7.73 4.16
C ASP A 58 14.55 -6.20 4.14
N GLN A 59 15.66 -5.59 3.70
CA GLN A 59 15.76 -4.13 3.58
C GLN A 59 14.84 -3.52 2.52
N ARG A 60 14.46 -4.29 1.49
CA ARG A 60 13.62 -3.81 0.37
C ARG A 60 12.15 -4.18 0.53
N HIS A 61 11.78 -4.81 1.63
CA HIS A 61 10.40 -5.19 1.89
C HIS A 61 9.89 -4.60 3.20
N THR A 62 8.59 -4.36 3.23
CA THR A 62 7.82 -4.01 4.44
C THR A 62 6.75 -5.07 4.64
N GLU A 63 6.47 -5.40 5.91
CA GLU A 63 5.33 -6.22 6.29
C GLU A 63 4.12 -5.34 6.58
N CYS A 64 3.01 -5.65 5.92
CA CYS A 64 1.76 -4.92 5.96
C CYS A 64 0.69 -5.73 6.70
N THR A 65 -0.04 -5.06 7.57
CA THR A 65 -1.15 -5.67 8.33
C THR A 65 -2.48 -5.15 7.80
N TYR A 66 -3.15 -5.96 6.97
CA TYR A 66 -4.52 -5.69 6.53
C TYR A 66 -5.51 -6.30 7.52
N THR A 67 -6.55 -5.56 7.86
CA THR A 67 -7.56 -6.00 8.83
C THR A 67 -8.86 -6.33 8.11
N LYS A 68 -9.43 -7.51 8.36
CA LYS A 68 -10.74 -7.88 7.82
C LYS A 68 -11.81 -6.98 8.43
N THR A 69 -12.53 -6.27 7.58
CA THR A 69 -13.54 -5.28 7.96
C THR A 69 -14.77 -5.49 7.08
N PRO A 70 -15.80 -6.22 7.55
CA PRO A 70 -17.00 -6.46 6.77
C PRO A 70 -17.66 -5.15 6.35
N ASN A 71 -18.24 -5.12 5.14
CA ASN A 71 -19.11 -4.03 4.74
C ASN A 71 -20.36 -4.03 5.63
N ASP A 72 -20.64 -2.90 6.27
CA ASP A 72 -21.74 -2.71 7.23
C ASP A 72 -22.87 -1.83 6.67
N LEU A 73 -22.88 -1.59 5.35
CA LEU A 73 -23.84 -0.69 4.69
C LEU A 73 -25.30 -1.10 4.94
N ASP A 74 -25.60 -2.40 4.97
CA ASP A 74 -26.94 -2.92 5.30
C ASP A 74 -27.35 -2.60 6.75
N GLN A 75 -26.39 -2.60 7.67
CA GLN A 75 -26.63 -2.23 9.07
C GLN A 75 -26.82 -0.72 9.20
N GLN A 76 -26.03 0.07 8.48
CA GLN A 76 -26.20 1.53 8.40
C GLN A 76 -27.58 1.88 7.84
N LEU A 77 -28.02 1.20 6.77
CA LEU A 77 -29.36 1.36 6.20
C LEU A 77 -30.47 1.12 7.24
N LYS A 78 -30.40 0.02 8.00
CA LYS A 78 -31.36 -0.26 9.07
C LYS A 78 -31.36 0.84 10.13
N SER A 79 -30.18 1.35 10.50
CA SER A 79 -30.07 2.45 11.47
C SER A 79 -30.69 3.74 10.94
N LEU A 80 -30.46 4.07 9.68
CA LEU A 80 -31.06 5.24 9.02
C LEU A 80 -32.59 5.12 8.92
N GLU A 81 -33.10 3.94 8.57
CA GLU A 81 -34.54 3.68 8.52
C GLU A 81 -35.20 3.86 9.90
N GLU A 82 -34.53 3.43 10.98
CA GLU A 82 -35.03 3.63 12.34
C GLU A 82 -35.01 5.11 12.75
N GLN A 83 -33.92 5.83 12.44
CA GLN A 83 -33.82 7.27 12.71
C GLN A 83 -34.87 8.07 11.94
N LEU A 84 -35.20 7.66 10.71
CA LEU A 84 -36.20 8.34 9.90
C LEU A 84 -37.62 8.26 10.51
N LYS A 85 -37.94 7.20 11.26
CA LYS A 85 -39.26 7.04 11.90
C LYS A 85 -39.55 8.17 12.88
N THR A 86 -38.52 8.61 13.61
CA THR A 86 -38.61 9.68 14.62
C THR A 86 -38.22 11.05 14.10
N ALA A 87 -37.81 11.15 12.83
CA ALA A 87 -37.38 12.41 12.21
C ALA A 87 -38.55 13.43 12.06
N PRO A 88 -38.26 14.73 12.17
CA PRO A 88 -39.20 15.81 11.85
C PRO A 88 -39.77 15.71 10.41
N ALA A 89 -41.03 16.11 10.23
CA ALA A 89 -41.74 15.95 8.95
C ALA A 89 -41.07 16.69 7.78
N ASP A 90 -40.43 17.83 8.04
CA ASP A 90 -39.65 18.62 7.07
C ASP A 90 -38.36 17.93 6.62
N GLN A 91 -37.86 16.95 7.39
CA GLN A 91 -36.65 16.20 7.09
C GLN A 91 -36.92 14.84 6.46
N LYS A 92 -38.15 14.30 6.60
CA LYS A 92 -38.51 12.96 6.13
C LYS A 92 -38.27 12.77 4.63
N ALA A 93 -38.70 13.71 3.80
CA ALA A 93 -38.54 13.60 2.34
C ALA A 93 -37.07 13.48 1.91
N LYS A 94 -36.17 14.27 2.52
CA LYS A 94 -34.71 14.19 2.25
C LYS A 94 -34.12 12.88 2.79
N GLY A 95 -34.55 12.44 3.97
CA GLY A 95 -34.12 11.18 4.56
C GLY A 95 -34.54 9.97 3.71
N GLU A 96 -35.76 9.96 3.16
CA GLU A 96 -36.23 8.91 2.25
C GLU A 96 -35.39 8.85 0.96
N GLN A 97 -35.05 10.02 0.39
CA GLN A 97 -34.16 10.10 -0.77
C GLN A 97 -32.76 9.56 -0.46
N TYR A 98 -32.21 9.91 0.71
CA TYR A 98 -30.90 9.41 1.13
C TYR A 98 -30.91 7.89 1.35
N ILE A 99 -31.92 7.35 2.02
CA ILE A 99 -32.05 5.90 2.23
C ILE A 99 -32.20 5.17 0.90
N ALA A 100 -33.00 5.70 -0.05
CA ALA A 100 -33.12 5.11 -1.38
C ALA A 100 -31.78 5.08 -2.11
N PHE A 101 -31.00 6.16 -2.04
CA PHE A 101 -29.65 6.23 -2.60
C PHE A 101 -28.70 5.21 -1.95
N MET A 102 -28.67 5.13 -0.63
CA MET A 102 -27.85 4.17 0.11
C MET A 102 -28.24 2.71 -0.24
N ARG A 103 -29.53 2.44 -0.44
CA ARG A 103 -30.04 1.11 -0.80
C ARG A 103 -29.63 0.71 -2.22
N GLU A 104 -29.66 1.64 -3.17
CA GLU A 104 -29.11 1.40 -4.52
C GLU A 104 -27.60 1.11 -4.43
N GLY A 105 -26.86 1.87 -3.64
CA GLY A 105 -25.44 1.66 -3.39
C GLY A 105 -25.14 0.27 -2.81
N ALA A 106 -25.95 -0.21 -1.86
CA ALA A 106 -25.80 -1.55 -1.27
C ALA A 106 -25.84 -2.67 -2.31
N GLY A 107 -26.68 -2.53 -3.35
CA GLY A 107 -26.73 -3.46 -4.47
C GLY A 107 -25.46 -3.53 -5.31
N LYS A 108 -24.53 -2.57 -5.16
CA LYS A 108 -23.26 -2.48 -5.88
C LYS A 108 -22.04 -2.80 -5.01
N LEU A 109 -22.25 -3.30 -3.79
CA LEU A 109 -21.15 -3.73 -2.91
C LEU A 109 -20.25 -4.74 -3.61
N ARG A 110 -18.95 -4.54 -3.48
CA ARG A 110 -17.90 -5.40 -4.03
C ARG A 110 -16.90 -5.72 -2.94
N THR A 111 -16.35 -6.93 -2.98
CA THR A 111 -15.20 -7.31 -2.15
C THR A 111 -14.00 -7.62 -3.02
N SER A 112 -12.81 -7.59 -2.43
CA SER A 112 -11.57 -8.02 -3.07
C SER A 112 -10.76 -8.86 -2.07
N PRO A 113 -9.97 -9.84 -2.53
CA PRO A 113 -8.98 -10.49 -1.67
C PRO A 113 -8.06 -9.47 -0.99
N MET A 114 -7.60 -9.79 0.23
CA MET A 114 -6.54 -9.02 0.87
C MET A 114 -5.22 -9.23 0.09
N PRO A 115 -4.38 -8.19 -0.04
CA PRO A 115 -3.05 -8.34 -0.62
C PRO A 115 -2.15 -9.23 0.23
N GLU A 116 -1.04 -9.68 -0.35
CA GLU A 116 0.04 -10.30 0.44
C GLU A 116 0.62 -9.31 1.45
N SER A 117 1.02 -9.80 2.63
CA SER A 117 1.54 -8.95 3.71
C SER A 117 2.90 -8.36 3.36
N ARG A 118 3.76 -9.11 2.69
CA ARG A 118 5.12 -8.69 2.37
C ARG A 118 5.15 -8.02 1.01
N THR A 119 5.58 -6.76 0.95
CA THR A 119 5.62 -5.99 -0.30
C THR A 119 6.88 -5.16 -0.41
N LEU A 120 7.24 -4.74 -1.63
CA LEU A 120 8.37 -3.85 -1.88
C LEU A 120 8.12 -2.48 -1.27
N ASN A 121 9.14 -1.94 -0.59
CA ASN A 121 9.11 -0.63 0.09
C ASN A 121 9.79 0.51 -0.68
N THR A 122 10.26 0.24 -1.90
CA THR A 122 10.97 1.20 -2.75
C THR A 122 10.59 1.00 -4.21
N GLY A 123 10.80 2.04 -5.01
CA GLY A 123 10.47 2.02 -6.44
C GLY A 123 9.07 2.56 -6.73
N THR A 124 8.80 2.78 -8.00
CA THR A 124 7.55 3.35 -8.49
C THR A 124 6.75 2.32 -9.26
N VAL A 125 5.43 2.47 -9.29
CA VAL A 125 4.52 1.64 -10.09
C VAL A 125 3.64 2.54 -10.93
N GLY A 126 3.55 2.27 -12.23
CA GLY A 126 2.59 2.96 -13.09
C GLY A 126 1.18 2.41 -12.86
N TRP A 127 0.23 3.29 -12.61
CA TRP A 127 -1.18 2.98 -12.46
C TRP A 127 -1.99 3.87 -13.39
N THR A 128 -2.71 3.27 -14.33
CA THR A 128 -3.55 4.03 -15.27
C THR A 128 -5.02 3.75 -15.01
N LEU A 129 -5.80 4.81 -14.84
CA LEU A 129 -7.26 4.72 -14.88
C LEU A 129 -7.70 4.94 -16.33
N ASP A 130 -8.26 3.91 -16.99
CA ASP A 130 -8.94 4.11 -18.27
C ASP A 130 -10.37 4.59 -18.00
N THR A 131 -10.69 5.80 -18.42
CA THR A 131 -11.97 6.45 -18.07
C THR A 131 -12.85 6.71 -19.29
N ASN A 132 -14.09 7.12 -19.05
CA ASN A 132 -14.97 7.65 -20.10
C ASN A 132 -14.45 8.96 -20.74
N LEU A 133 -13.49 9.66 -20.12
CA LEU A 133 -12.94 10.93 -20.59
C LEU A 133 -11.48 10.84 -21.09
N GLY A 134 -10.91 9.63 -21.11
CA GLY A 134 -9.54 9.34 -21.51
C GLY A 134 -8.72 8.69 -20.39
N GLN A 135 -7.44 8.44 -20.62
CA GLN A 135 -6.56 7.82 -19.64
C GLN A 135 -6.03 8.82 -18.62
N VAL A 136 -6.07 8.45 -17.34
CA VAL A 136 -5.46 9.18 -16.23
C VAL A 136 -4.27 8.37 -15.73
N PRO A 137 -3.05 8.61 -16.27
CA PRO A 137 -1.83 7.98 -15.76
C PRO A 137 -1.43 8.58 -14.41
N ILE A 138 -1.04 7.70 -13.50
CA ILE A 138 -0.65 7.97 -12.12
C ILE A 138 0.65 7.21 -11.85
N THR A 139 1.63 7.90 -11.29
CA THR A 139 2.85 7.28 -10.77
C THR A 139 2.68 7.04 -9.28
N LEU A 140 2.64 5.77 -8.85
CA LEU A 140 2.63 5.37 -7.45
C LEU A 140 4.06 5.28 -6.90
N ASP A 141 4.26 5.62 -5.63
CA ASP A 141 5.56 5.61 -4.96
C ASP A 141 5.53 4.73 -3.71
N ARG A 142 6.25 3.60 -3.75
CA ARG A 142 6.31 2.64 -2.65
C ARG A 142 7.07 3.15 -1.44
N SER A 143 7.90 4.18 -1.59
CA SER A 143 8.70 4.72 -0.48
C SER A 143 7.89 5.59 0.49
N GLU A 144 6.74 6.11 0.04
CA GLU A 144 5.85 6.94 0.86
C GLU A 144 4.84 6.08 1.64
N ALA A 145 4.17 5.15 0.95
CA ALA A 145 3.08 4.33 1.52
C ALA A 145 3.04 2.93 0.89
N PRO A 146 4.03 2.06 1.17
CA PRO A 146 4.17 0.76 0.50
C PRO A 146 2.96 -0.16 0.65
N CYS A 147 2.33 -0.21 1.83
CA CYS A 147 1.17 -1.06 2.06
C CYS A 147 -0.05 -0.58 1.28
N ASN A 148 -0.26 0.74 1.21
CA ASN A 148 -1.36 1.33 0.46
C ASN A 148 -1.13 1.28 -1.07
N VAL A 149 0.12 1.38 -1.54
CA VAL A 149 0.46 1.12 -2.95
C VAL A 149 0.18 -0.35 -3.31
N ASN A 150 0.60 -1.29 -2.46
CA ASN A 150 0.32 -2.71 -2.65
C ASN A 150 -1.19 -3.03 -2.63
N ALA A 151 -1.96 -2.34 -1.79
CA ALA A 151 -3.42 -2.39 -1.80
C ALA A 151 -4.00 -1.96 -3.16
N ILE A 152 -3.57 -0.84 -3.73
CA ILE A 152 -4.04 -0.36 -5.05
C ILE A 152 -3.71 -1.36 -6.16
N VAL A 153 -2.49 -1.93 -6.15
CA VAL A 153 -2.08 -2.94 -7.14
C VAL A 153 -3.00 -4.16 -7.06
N SER A 154 -3.16 -4.74 -5.87
CA SER A 154 -4.03 -5.89 -5.65
C SER A 154 -5.50 -5.61 -6.02
N LEU A 155 -6.03 -4.43 -5.66
CA LEU A 155 -7.40 -4.03 -6.01
C LEU A 155 -7.56 -3.87 -7.53
N SER A 156 -6.54 -3.37 -8.23
CA SER A 156 -6.55 -3.24 -9.69
C SER A 156 -6.48 -4.60 -10.39
N ASP A 157 -5.58 -5.49 -9.96
CA ASP A 157 -5.43 -6.83 -10.52
C ASP A 157 -6.68 -7.69 -10.30
N ASN A 158 -7.46 -7.40 -9.25
CA ASN A 158 -8.75 -8.04 -8.97
C ASN A 158 -9.94 -7.27 -9.54
N HIS A 159 -9.74 -6.30 -10.43
CA HIS A 159 -10.79 -5.55 -11.11
C HIS A 159 -11.76 -4.83 -10.16
N TYR A 160 -11.30 -4.43 -8.96
CA TYR A 160 -12.17 -3.81 -7.96
C TYR A 160 -12.69 -2.43 -8.41
N TYR A 161 -11.87 -1.68 -9.15
CA TYR A 161 -12.19 -0.34 -9.64
C TYR A 161 -13.00 -0.31 -10.93
N ASP A 162 -13.14 -1.46 -11.60
CA ASP A 162 -13.79 -1.55 -12.92
C ASP A 162 -15.27 -1.17 -12.86
N GLY A 163 -15.67 -0.27 -13.75
CA GLY A 163 -17.02 0.26 -13.86
C GLY A 163 -17.45 1.20 -12.73
N THR A 164 -16.52 1.66 -11.88
CA THR A 164 -16.85 2.56 -10.75
C THR A 164 -16.86 4.02 -11.17
N ASP A 165 -17.63 4.85 -10.46
CA ASP A 165 -17.64 6.31 -10.65
C ASP A 165 -16.85 6.99 -9.53
N CYS A 166 -16.19 8.12 -9.86
CA CYS A 166 -15.76 9.06 -8.84
C CYS A 166 -16.99 9.72 -8.21
N HIS A 167 -17.20 9.43 -6.92
CA HIS A 167 -18.47 9.69 -6.25
C HIS A 167 -18.50 11.02 -5.50
N ARG A 168 -17.37 11.72 -5.40
CA ARG A 168 -17.32 12.99 -4.69
C ARG A 168 -16.33 13.97 -5.32
N LEU A 169 -16.81 15.16 -5.62
CA LEU A 169 -16.04 16.34 -5.97
C LEU A 169 -16.29 17.38 -4.88
N ALA A 170 -15.23 17.81 -4.22
CA ALA A 170 -15.26 18.88 -3.24
C ALA A 170 -14.44 20.08 -3.75
N GLN A 171 -15.06 21.26 -3.74
CA GLN A 171 -14.45 22.53 -4.10
C GLN A 171 -14.93 23.60 -3.12
N SER A 172 -14.14 23.85 -2.08
CA SER A 172 -14.32 24.94 -1.13
C SER A 172 -13.00 25.70 -0.96
N ASP A 173 -12.98 26.75 -0.15
CA ASP A 173 -11.76 27.52 0.13
C ASP A 173 -10.64 26.68 0.76
N GLN A 174 -10.98 25.57 1.41
CA GLN A 174 -10.05 24.73 2.16
C GLN A 174 -9.86 23.32 1.58
N LEU A 175 -10.79 22.85 0.74
CA LEU A 175 -10.81 21.47 0.25
C LEU A 175 -11.07 21.43 -1.25
N HIS A 176 -10.08 20.93 -2.00
CA HIS A 176 -10.17 20.76 -3.45
C HIS A 176 -9.78 19.34 -3.87
N ILE A 177 -10.72 18.39 -3.86
CA ILE A 177 -10.45 16.98 -4.16
C ILE A 177 -11.48 16.35 -5.09
N LEU A 178 -11.06 15.35 -5.85
CA LEU A 178 -11.93 14.40 -6.53
C LEU A 178 -11.68 13.00 -5.94
N GLN A 179 -12.69 12.41 -5.32
CA GLN A 179 -12.62 11.12 -4.62
C GLN A 179 -13.34 10.02 -5.39
N CYS A 180 -12.69 8.86 -5.47
CA CYS A 180 -13.06 7.70 -6.27
C CYS A 180 -12.84 6.40 -5.46
N GLY A 181 -13.12 5.24 -6.08
CA GLY A 181 -12.80 3.93 -5.49
C GLY A 181 -13.88 3.34 -4.59
N ASP A 182 -15.11 3.87 -4.63
CA ASP A 182 -16.29 3.27 -3.98
C ASP A 182 -17.29 2.80 -5.05
N PRO A 183 -17.42 1.47 -5.30
CA PRO A 183 -18.41 0.91 -6.23
C PRO A 183 -19.85 1.28 -5.90
N THR A 184 -20.16 1.54 -4.63
CA THR A 184 -21.51 1.90 -4.18
C THR A 184 -21.84 3.37 -4.43
N ARG A 185 -20.81 4.22 -4.63
CA ARG A 185 -20.86 5.69 -4.69
C ARG A 185 -21.34 6.38 -3.42
N THR A 186 -21.59 5.64 -2.34
CA THR A 186 -22.10 6.20 -1.09
C THR A 186 -21.03 6.89 -0.26
N GLY A 187 -19.76 6.65 -0.58
CA GLY A 187 -18.62 6.97 0.26
C GLY A 187 -18.40 5.95 1.37
N ALA A 188 -19.30 4.95 1.54
CA ALA A 188 -19.27 3.95 2.61
C ALA A 188 -18.92 2.53 2.16
N GLY A 189 -18.69 2.30 0.87
CA GLY A 189 -18.17 1.02 0.40
C GLY A 189 -16.69 0.82 0.74
N ALA A 190 -16.33 -0.44 0.98
CA ALA A 190 -14.96 -0.92 1.18
C ALA A 190 -14.78 -2.32 0.55
N PRO A 191 -13.54 -2.80 0.33
CA PRO A 191 -13.28 -4.10 -0.29
C PRO A 191 -13.48 -5.30 0.66
N GLY A 192 -13.95 -5.08 1.89
CA GLY A 192 -14.08 -6.10 2.94
C GLY A 192 -12.89 -6.18 3.90
N TRP A 193 -11.97 -5.22 3.80
CA TRP A 193 -10.79 -5.09 4.65
C TRP A 193 -10.29 -3.63 4.62
N SER A 194 -9.42 -3.29 5.58
CA SER A 194 -8.72 -2.01 5.66
C SER A 194 -7.20 -2.18 5.67
N SER A 195 -6.50 -1.15 5.20
CA SER A 195 -5.05 -1.00 5.19
C SER A 195 -4.55 -0.24 6.43
N PRO A 196 -3.27 -0.41 6.79
CA PRO A 196 -2.66 0.37 7.88
C PRO A 196 -2.51 1.84 7.48
N ASP A 197 -2.45 2.71 8.48
CA ASP A 197 -2.12 4.12 8.29
C ASP A 197 -0.62 4.25 7.93
N GLU A 198 -0.33 5.01 6.87
CA GLU A 198 1.02 5.35 6.41
C GLU A 198 1.11 6.87 6.26
N ASN A 199 1.13 7.55 7.40
CA ASN A 199 1.05 9.01 7.47
C ASN A 199 2.24 9.68 6.73
N PRO A 200 1.99 10.70 5.89
CA PRO A 200 3.07 11.37 5.17
C PRO A 200 3.99 12.12 6.13
N THR A 201 5.30 12.07 5.87
CA THR A 201 6.32 12.67 6.74
C THR A 201 7.09 13.83 6.10
N ASN A 202 6.87 14.07 4.80
CA ASN A 202 7.64 14.99 3.97
C ASN A 202 6.81 16.13 3.36
N LEU A 203 5.54 16.27 3.76
CA LEU A 203 4.68 17.35 3.28
C LEU A 203 4.98 18.66 4.00
N LYS A 204 4.83 19.78 3.27
CA LYS A 204 5.03 21.12 3.82
C LYS A 204 3.98 21.40 4.89
N GLU A 205 4.42 21.78 6.09
CA GLU A 205 3.52 22.25 7.14
C GLU A 205 2.74 23.50 6.71
N GLY A 206 1.45 23.50 7.00
CA GLY A 206 0.55 24.63 6.87
C GLY A 206 0.54 25.49 8.13
N GLU A 207 -0.18 26.61 8.06
CA GLU A 207 -0.29 27.53 9.19
C GLU A 207 -1.38 27.09 10.16
N ILE A 208 -1.10 27.17 11.45
CA ILE A 208 -2.07 26.97 12.53
C ILE A 208 -1.96 28.13 13.52
N SER A 209 -3.09 28.60 14.04
CA SER A 209 -3.07 29.68 15.03
C SER A 209 -2.38 29.22 16.33
N PRO A 210 -1.68 30.11 17.06
CA PRO A 210 -1.06 29.77 18.34
C PRO A 210 -2.04 29.20 19.36
N GLN A 211 -3.30 29.64 19.32
CA GLN A 211 -4.37 29.16 20.20
C GLN A 211 -4.69 27.69 19.92
N MET A 212 -4.82 27.31 18.65
CA MET A 212 -5.11 25.92 18.25
C MET A 212 -3.93 25.00 18.58
N LEU A 213 -2.69 25.49 18.40
CA LEU A 213 -1.49 24.76 18.83
C LEU A 213 -1.45 24.54 20.35
N GLN A 214 -1.83 25.55 21.15
CA GLN A 214 -1.96 25.43 22.61
C GLN A 214 -3.07 24.45 23.03
N MET A 215 -4.10 24.28 22.20
CA MET A 215 -5.14 23.27 22.39
C MET A 215 -4.70 21.85 21.98
N GLY A 216 -3.43 21.67 21.58
CA GLY A 216 -2.88 20.37 21.20
C GLY A 216 -3.23 19.93 19.79
N MET A 217 -3.75 20.82 18.94
CA MET A 217 -4.05 20.49 17.54
C MET A 217 -2.78 20.44 16.71
N THR A 218 -2.65 19.41 15.89
CA THR A 218 -1.54 19.26 14.94
C THR A 218 -1.70 20.26 13.77
N PRO A 219 -0.61 20.93 13.34
CA PRO A 219 -0.65 21.73 12.12
C PRO A 219 -1.13 20.90 10.93
N PRO A 220 -1.93 21.47 10.01
CA PRO A 220 -2.20 20.81 8.75
C PRO A 220 -0.92 20.71 7.92
N VAL A 221 -0.94 19.88 6.89
CA VAL A 221 0.09 19.84 5.85
C VAL A 221 -0.54 20.11 4.50
N VAL A 222 0.24 20.69 3.60
CA VAL A 222 -0.18 20.96 2.22
C VAL A 222 -0.01 19.69 1.41
N TYR A 223 -1.12 19.16 0.90
CA TYR A 223 -1.13 18.16 -0.16
C TYR A 223 -1.12 18.92 -1.49
N PRO A 224 -0.05 18.83 -2.29
CA PRO A 224 0.02 19.53 -3.56
C PRO A 224 -1.01 19.03 -4.57
N ARG A 225 -1.36 19.89 -5.54
CA ARG A 225 -2.15 19.48 -6.70
C ARG A 225 -1.54 18.26 -7.41
N GLY A 226 -2.39 17.33 -7.78
CA GLY A 226 -2.04 16.07 -8.42
C GLY A 226 -1.68 14.94 -7.45
N THR A 227 -1.55 15.22 -6.15
CA THR A 227 -1.34 14.16 -5.14
C THR A 227 -2.52 13.19 -5.15
N VAL A 228 -2.19 11.90 -5.10
CA VAL A 228 -3.13 10.81 -4.88
C VAL A 228 -2.92 10.27 -3.46
N ALA A 229 -3.98 10.25 -2.67
CA ALA A 229 -3.93 9.77 -1.29
C ALA A 229 -5.14 8.90 -0.94
N ILE A 230 -4.97 8.02 0.03
CA ILE A 230 -6.01 7.09 0.49
C ILE A 230 -6.97 7.82 1.43
N ALA A 231 -8.26 7.71 1.14
CA ALA A 231 -9.30 8.18 2.04
C ALA A 231 -9.45 7.20 3.21
N ASN A 232 -9.60 7.73 4.43
CA ASN A 232 -9.87 6.94 5.62
C ASN A 232 -11.05 7.53 6.41
N ARG A 233 -11.43 6.81 7.45
CA ARG A 233 -12.49 7.12 8.41
C ARG A 233 -11.94 7.05 9.84
N ASN A 234 -10.68 7.45 10.00
CA ASN A 234 -10.03 7.44 11.30
C ASN A 234 -10.78 8.42 12.22
N ASP A 235 -10.90 8.04 13.48
CA ASP A 235 -11.52 8.83 14.53
C ASP A 235 -10.63 8.73 15.77
N GLU A 236 -9.66 9.63 15.82
CA GLU A 236 -8.66 9.67 16.89
C GLU A 236 -9.30 9.83 18.27
N GLN A 237 -10.40 10.58 18.37
CA GLN A 237 -11.11 10.80 19.63
C GLN A 237 -11.71 9.51 20.19
N ASN A 238 -12.12 8.61 19.31
CA ASN A 238 -12.67 7.30 19.66
C ASN A 238 -11.66 6.15 19.50
N GLY A 239 -10.38 6.45 19.24
CA GLY A 239 -9.32 5.46 19.08
C GLY A 239 -9.45 4.59 17.81
N VAL A 240 -10.14 5.07 16.78
CA VAL A 240 -10.30 4.37 15.50
C VAL A 240 -9.19 4.80 14.54
N ALA A 241 -8.38 3.83 14.11
CA ALA A 241 -7.26 4.02 13.19
C ALA A 241 -7.20 2.86 12.17
N ASN A 242 -6.32 2.95 11.17
CA ASN A 242 -6.12 1.93 10.13
C ASN A 242 -7.40 1.61 9.35
N THR A 243 -8.10 2.66 8.91
CA THR A 243 -9.37 2.54 8.16
C THR A 243 -9.25 2.91 6.69
N GLY A 244 -8.04 3.17 6.19
CA GLY A 244 -7.77 3.27 4.76
C GLY A 244 -8.20 1.98 4.04
N SER A 245 -8.58 2.06 2.76
CA SER A 245 -8.94 0.87 1.98
C SER A 245 -8.85 1.13 0.47
N ALA A 246 -9.94 0.96 -0.27
CA ALA A 246 -9.97 1.12 -1.72
C ALA A 246 -10.23 2.56 -2.17
N GLN A 247 -10.83 3.39 -1.33
CA GLN A 247 -11.14 4.76 -1.70
C GLN A 247 -9.90 5.64 -1.68
N PHE A 248 -9.74 6.43 -2.74
CA PHE A 248 -8.65 7.37 -2.90
C PHE A 248 -9.18 8.71 -3.39
N PHE A 249 -8.41 9.77 -3.17
CA PHE A 249 -8.72 11.07 -3.74
C PHE A 249 -7.52 11.66 -4.46
N ILE A 250 -7.83 12.44 -5.50
CA ILE A 250 -6.90 13.24 -6.27
C ILE A 250 -7.06 14.69 -5.83
N VAL A 251 -5.97 15.32 -5.43
CA VAL A 251 -5.95 16.73 -5.06
C VAL A 251 -6.02 17.58 -6.33
N THR A 252 -7.09 18.34 -6.48
CA THR A 252 -7.35 19.15 -7.69
C THR A 252 -6.75 20.55 -7.59
N LYS A 253 -6.42 21.01 -6.39
CA LYS A 253 -5.65 22.23 -6.10
C LYS A 253 -5.02 22.07 -4.73
N ASP A 254 -3.85 22.68 -4.50
CA ASP A 254 -3.16 22.62 -3.21
C ASP A 254 -4.15 22.79 -2.05
N THR A 255 -4.16 21.79 -1.16
CA THR A 255 -5.20 21.61 -0.15
C THR A 255 -4.53 21.30 1.18
N GLN A 256 -4.98 21.95 2.25
CA GLN A 256 -4.44 21.73 3.60
C GLN A 256 -5.30 20.71 4.33
N LEU A 257 -4.70 19.60 4.74
CA LEU A 257 -5.36 18.52 5.48
C LEU A 257 -4.49 18.09 6.64
N THR A 258 -5.05 17.31 7.56
CA THR A 258 -4.25 16.62 8.58
C THR A 258 -3.23 15.67 7.91
N PRO A 259 -2.04 15.49 8.50
CA PRO A 259 -1.00 14.57 7.98
C PRO A 259 -1.34 13.11 8.29
N THR A 260 -2.57 12.68 7.99
CA THR A 260 -3.11 11.36 8.36
C THR A 260 -3.63 10.56 7.16
N LEU A 261 -3.38 11.03 5.94
CA LEU A 261 -3.88 10.42 4.70
C LEU A 261 -2.68 9.94 3.91
N ALA A 262 -2.57 8.62 3.73
CA ALA A 262 -1.43 8.00 3.07
C ALA A 262 -1.29 8.51 1.63
N VAL A 263 -0.17 9.15 1.32
CA VAL A 263 0.17 9.59 -0.03
C VAL A 263 0.75 8.41 -0.79
N VAL A 264 0.06 8.00 -1.85
CA VAL A 264 0.44 6.80 -2.62
C VAL A 264 1.06 7.14 -3.96
N GLY A 265 0.90 8.37 -4.45
CA GLY A 265 1.43 8.74 -5.74
C GLY A 265 0.97 10.11 -6.24
N LYS A 266 1.16 10.32 -7.54
CA LYS A 266 0.86 11.57 -8.21
C LYS A 266 0.30 11.33 -9.61
N VAL A 267 -0.74 12.07 -9.96
CA VAL A 267 -1.31 12.09 -11.31
C VAL A 267 -0.38 12.89 -12.23
N ASP A 268 -0.12 12.34 -13.41
CA ASP A 268 0.70 13.03 -14.42
C ASP A 268 -0.08 14.18 -15.07
N ASP A 269 0.64 15.11 -15.72
CA ASP A 269 0.04 16.29 -16.36
C ASP A 269 -1.05 15.95 -17.40
N ALA A 270 -0.90 14.84 -18.12
CA ALA A 270 -1.90 14.37 -19.07
C ALA A 270 -3.21 13.96 -18.36
N GLY A 271 -3.09 13.24 -17.24
CA GLY A 271 -4.23 12.87 -16.40
C GLY A 271 -4.88 14.09 -15.76
N MET A 272 -4.08 15.04 -15.27
CA MET A 272 -4.59 16.27 -14.65
C MET A 272 -5.46 17.10 -15.61
N LYS A 273 -5.17 17.11 -16.92
CA LYS A 273 -6.05 17.76 -17.91
C LYS A 273 -7.46 17.14 -17.98
N ILE A 274 -7.58 15.83 -17.71
CA ILE A 274 -8.89 15.15 -17.63
C ILE A 274 -9.58 15.53 -16.32
N ILE A 275 -8.85 15.49 -15.20
CA ILE A 275 -9.37 15.88 -13.88
C ILE A 275 -9.87 17.33 -13.92
N ASP A 276 -9.17 18.24 -14.60
CA ASP A 276 -9.60 19.63 -14.78
C ASP A 276 -10.92 19.77 -15.53
N LYS A 277 -11.18 18.91 -16.53
CA LYS A 277 -12.48 18.90 -17.22
C LYS A 277 -13.62 18.52 -16.27
N VAL A 278 -13.37 17.54 -15.41
CA VAL A 278 -14.34 17.10 -14.38
C VAL A 278 -14.61 18.24 -13.40
N VAL A 279 -13.55 18.88 -12.91
CA VAL A 279 -13.59 20.06 -12.02
C VAL A 279 -14.38 21.21 -12.65
N ALA A 280 -14.10 21.53 -13.91
CA ALA A 280 -14.75 22.62 -14.66
C ALA A 280 -16.24 22.35 -14.94
N GLY A 281 -16.66 21.08 -14.95
CA GLY A 281 -18.06 20.70 -15.05
C GLY A 281 -18.91 21.07 -13.82
N GLY A 282 -18.26 21.30 -12.68
CA GLY A 282 -18.89 21.69 -11.42
C GLY A 282 -19.50 20.52 -10.65
N ILE A 283 -20.21 20.87 -9.57
CA ILE A 283 -20.74 19.93 -8.58
C ILE A 283 -22.26 19.78 -8.74
N ASP A 284 -22.72 18.54 -8.69
CA ASP A 284 -24.11 18.16 -8.48
C ASP A 284 -24.25 17.77 -6.99
N PRO A 285 -24.94 18.59 -6.17
CA PRO A 285 -25.13 18.27 -4.76
C PRO A 285 -25.76 16.89 -4.53
N GLY A 286 -26.55 16.38 -5.47
CA GLY A 286 -27.27 15.14 -5.27
C GLY A 286 -28.21 15.19 -4.04
N PRO A 287 -28.49 14.06 -3.39
CA PRO A 287 -29.46 13.99 -2.29
C PRO A 287 -28.94 14.55 -0.95
N ILE A 288 -27.62 14.61 -0.75
CA ILE A 288 -27.01 14.91 0.56
C ILE A 288 -25.83 15.89 0.51
N GLY A 289 -25.39 16.28 -0.68
CA GLY A 289 -24.27 17.19 -0.86
C GLY A 289 -24.68 18.66 -0.77
N THR A 290 -23.69 19.51 -0.96
CA THR A 290 -23.80 20.95 -1.10
C THR A 290 -23.32 21.37 -2.49
N ASP A 291 -23.51 22.64 -2.80
CA ASP A 291 -22.94 23.35 -3.93
C ASP A 291 -21.40 23.33 -3.99
N THR A 292 -20.73 23.02 -2.87
CA THR A 292 -19.27 22.88 -2.77
C THR A 292 -18.79 21.45 -2.51
N ASN A 293 -19.69 20.49 -2.32
CA ASN A 293 -19.34 19.09 -2.03
C ASN A 293 -20.47 18.14 -2.45
N GLY A 294 -20.29 17.40 -3.53
CA GLY A 294 -21.31 16.50 -4.07
C GLY A 294 -20.74 15.61 -5.16
N PHE A 295 -21.57 15.10 -6.05
CA PHE A 295 -21.10 14.36 -7.22
C PHE A 295 -20.47 15.30 -8.25
N PRO A 296 -19.51 14.81 -9.07
CA PRO A 296 -19.11 15.56 -10.26
C PRO A 296 -20.28 15.65 -11.26
N LYS A 297 -20.63 16.85 -11.72
CA LYS A 297 -21.64 17.03 -12.79
C LYS A 297 -21.21 16.40 -14.10
N THR A 298 -19.91 16.42 -14.38
CA THR A 298 -19.29 15.68 -15.48
C THR A 298 -18.76 14.37 -14.89
N PRO A 299 -19.46 13.23 -15.05
CA PRO A 299 -19.08 11.99 -14.40
C PRO A 299 -17.74 11.49 -14.93
N LEU A 300 -16.85 11.09 -14.01
CA LEU A 300 -15.62 10.35 -14.32
C LEU A 300 -15.84 8.90 -13.93
N GLN A 301 -16.11 8.07 -14.93
CA GLN A 301 -16.25 6.63 -14.76
C GLN A 301 -14.93 5.95 -15.07
N ILE A 302 -14.42 5.16 -14.14
CA ILE A 302 -13.28 4.27 -14.32
C ILE A 302 -13.81 3.01 -15.00
N LYS A 303 -13.48 2.81 -16.28
CA LYS A 303 -13.85 1.60 -17.02
C LYS A 303 -13.05 0.42 -16.53
N SER A 304 -11.73 0.60 -16.42
CA SER A 304 -10.79 -0.37 -15.88
C SER A 304 -9.53 0.33 -15.37
N THR A 305 -8.71 -0.39 -14.61
CA THR A 305 -7.37 0.05 -14.25
C THR A 305 -6.30 -0.89 -14.80
N SER A 306 -5.07 -0.40 -14.97
CA SER A 306 -3.93 -1.21 -15.37
C SER A 306 -2.68 -0.84 -14.59
N ILE A 307 -1.87 -1.86 -14.27
CA ILE A 307 -0.59 -1.73 -13.57
C ILE A 307 0.56 -1.98 -14.54
N THR A 308 1.60 -1.16 -14.45
CA THR A 308 2.86 -1.33 -15.20
C THR A 308 4.04 -1.15 -14.25
N GLU A 309 4.91 -2.15 -14.17
CA GLU A 309 6.17 -2.10 -13.39
C GLU A 309 7.36 -1.64 -14.23
#